data_AF-A0A9D5JJS9-F1
#
_entry.id   AF-A0A9D5JJS9-F1
#
_cell.length_a   1.000
_cell.length_b   1.000
_cell.length_c   1.000
_cell.angle_alpha   90.00
_cell.angle_beta   90.00
_cell.angle_gamma   90.00
#
_symmetry.space_group_name_H-M   'P 1'
#
loop_
_entity.id
_entity.type
_entity.pdbx_description
1 polymer ?
#
loop_
_entity_poly.entity_id
_entity_poly.type
_entity_poly.pdbx_seq_one_letter_code
_entity_poly.pdbx_strand_id
1 'polypeptide(L)'
;DLDDASDTGRANDDNITSDRTPTFTITNYRAVTDADNVSVKWFIDGVEQKGETGAIFTTSELSDRTYVVTAQFIDEAGNIASSNAIKILIVSDCGCESETFSTIPNQELQEPIEDQKIGLLFYKASENRDRFYNEEEYDNRFWIYHEIETKKGVKQENYYIICNESVFNREYDYLKNTNDSIKVKFTGNLKRLCILKPILAIYNLGYTEIVLTSIEQQ
;
A
#
# COMPACT_ATOMS: atom_id res chain seq x y z
N ASP A 1 -9.83 7.74 14.27
CA ASP A 1 -9.39 7.51 12.89
C ASP A 1 -7.89 7.65 12.81
N LEU A 2 -7.29 7.02 11.79
CA LEU A 2 -5.99 7.48 11.30
C LEU A 2 -6.24 8.83 10.60
N ASP A 3 -5.42 9.82 10.91
CA ASP A 3 -5.53 11.13 10.25
C ASP A 3 -5.15 11.00 8.77
N ASP A 4 -5.90 11.63 7.86
CA ASP A 4 -5.68 11.58 6.41
C ASP A 4 -4.23 11.91 6.01
N ALA A 5 -3.56 12.85 6.73
CA ALA A 5 -2.18 13.22 6.42
C ALA A 5 -1.17 12.14 6.84
N SER A 6 -1.55 11.31 7.82
CA SER A 6 -0.79 10.15 8.27
C SER A 6 -1.21 8.86 7.58
N ASP A 7 -2.22 8.87 6.70
CA ASP A 7 -2.60 7.71 5.88
C ASP A 7 -1.81 7.69 4.57
N THR A 8 -0.48 7.61 4.69
CA THR A 8 0.45 7.67 3.55
C THR A 8 0.64 6.30 2.89
N GLY A 9 -0.24 5.35 3.20
CA GLY A 9 -0.38 4.09 2.48
C GLY A 9 -0.91 4.32 1.07
N ARG A 10 -1.28 3.23 0.41
CA ARG A 10 -1.71 3.30 -0.99
C ARG A 10 -3.22 3.53 -1.14
N ALA A 11 -4.03 2.99 -0.24
CA ALA A 11 -5.44 3.34 -0.13
C ALA A 11 -5.67 4.27 1.05
N ASN A 12 -6.67 5.13 0.90
CA ASN A 12 -7.23 5.82 2.05
C ASN A 12 -8.11 4.83 2.83
N ASP A 13 -8.19 5.01 4.14
CA ASP A 13 -9.00 4.22 5.07
C ASP A 13 -8.62 2.72 5.15
N ASP A 14 -7.45 2.33 4.63
CA ASP A 14 -6.93 0.96 4.71
C ASP A 14 -6.17 0.68 6.02
N ASN A 15 -5.88 1.74 6.78
CA ASN A 15 -5.07 1.74 8.00
C ASN A 15 -3.62 1.25 7.80
N ILE A 16 -3.07 1.44 6.61
CA ILE A 16 -1.66 1.16 6.28
C ILE A 16 -0.97 2.51 6.10
N THR A 17 0.20 2.67 6.71
CA THR A 17 0.94 3.91 6.54
C THR A 17 2.44 3.70 6.52
N SER A 18 3.11 4.52 5.72
CA SER A 18 4.56 4.70 5.75
C SER A 18 4.99 5.79 6.73
N ASP A 19 4.06 6.61 7.22
CA ASP A 19 4.30 7.55 8.32
C ASP A 19 4.55 6.77 9.61
N ARG A 20 5.78 6.88 10.12
CA ARG A 20 6.21 6.22 11.36
C ARG A 20 5.81 6.99 12.61
N THR A 21 5.20 8.16 12.46
CA THR A 21 4.66 9.01 13.51
C THR A 21 3.18 9.31 13.25
N PRO A 22 2.33 8.28 13.06
CA PRO A 22 0.95 8.48 12.68
C PRO A 22 0.21 9.35 13.69
N THR A 23 -0.68 10.18 13.17
CA THR A 23 -1.61 10.97 13.95
C THR A 23 -2.98 10.29 13.95
N PHE A 24 -3.62 10.26 15.12
CA PHE A 24 -4.96 9.73 15.31
C PHE A 24 -5.89 10.82 15.80
N THR A 25 -7.14 10.76 15.36
CA THR A 25 -8.18 11.70 15.77
C THR A 25 -9.40 10.97 16.33
N ILE A 26 -10.00 11.51 17.39
CA ILE A 26 -11.30 11.05 17.88
C ILE A 26 -12.39 11.77 17.08
N THR A 27 -13.07 11.02 16.22
CA THR A 27 -14.26 11.51 15.53
C THR A 27 -15.40 11.74 16.53
N ASN A 28 -16.18 12.80 16.32
CA ASN A 28 -17.27 13.23 17.22
C ASN A 28 -16.84 13.55 18.66
N TYR A 29 -15.58 13.97 18.89
CA TYR A 29 -15.05 14.32 20.21
C TYR A 29 -16.00 15.21 21.05
N ARG A 30 -16.53 16.30 20.47
CA ARG A 30 -17.45 17.21 21.18
C ARG A 30 -18.73 16.55 21.66
N ALA A 31 -19.28 15.60 20.91
CA ALA A 31 -20.47 14.86 21.33
C ALA A 31 -20.19 13.95 22.54
N VAL A 32 -18.93 13.57 22.76
CA VAL A 32 -18.48 12.75 23.90
C VAL A 32 -18.05 13.64 25.08
N THR A 33 -17.59 14.86 24.84
CA THR A 33 -17.00 15.73 25.88
C THR A 33 -17.80 16.98 26.25
N ASP A 34 -18.91 17.30 25.57
CA ASP A 34 -19.71 18.51 25.84
C ASP A 34 -20.53 18.44 27.16
N ALA A 35 -20.57 17.29 27.85
CA ALA A 35 -21.38 17.12 29.06
C ALA A 35 -20.60 17.19 30.38
N ASP A 36 -19.38 16.69 30.46
CA ASP A 36 -18.66 16.50 31.73
C ASP A 36 -17.14 16.63 31.48
N ASN A 37 -16.34 17.00 32.48
CA ASN A 37 -14.87 17.05 32.39
C ASN A 37 -14.27 15.65 32.11
N VAL A 38 -14.46 15.15 30.90
CA VAL A 38 -14.04 13.83 30.45
C VAL A 38 -12.57 13.89 30.07
N SER A 39 -11.75 13.14 30.80
CA SER A 39 -10.35 12.96 30.43
C SER A 39 -10.21 11.88 29.37
N VAL A 40 -9.32 12.11 28.40
CA VAL A 40 -8.95 11.11 27.39
C VAL A 40 -7.62 10.47 27.78
N LYS A 41 -7.48 9.17 27.51
CA LYS A 41 -6.21 8.45 27.55
C LYS A 41 -6.04 7.64 26.28
N TRP A 42 -4.87 7.73 25.67
CA TRP A 42 -4.52 6.94 24.48
C TRP A 42 -3.73 5.69 24.85
N PHE A 43 -3.91 4.63 24.07
CA PHE A 43 -3.22 3.37 24.25
C PHE A 43 -2.72 2.84 22.91
N ILE A 44 -1.50 2.29 22.92
CA ILE A 44 -0.91 1.52 21.82
C ILE A 44 -0.61 0.13 22.35
N ASP A 45 -1.19 -0.90 21.72
CA ASP A 45 -1.11 -2.30 22.15
C ASP A 45 -1.47 -2.50 23.63
N GLY A 46 -2.42 -1.71 24.13
CA GLY A 46 -2.86 -1.72 25.53
C GLY A 46 -1.93 -0.99 26.51
N VAL A 47 -0.86 -0.35 26.03
CA VAL A 47 0.05 0.46 26.85
C VAL A 47 -0.37 1.93 26.80
N GLU A 48 -0.62 2.53 27.97
CA GLU A 48 -1.01 3.94 28.10
C GLU A 48 0.10 4.89 27.62
N GLN A 49 -0.28 5.83 26.75
CA GLN A 49 0.56 6.90 26.26
C GLN A 49 0.42 8.09 27.22
N LYS A 50 1.30 8.12 28.24
CA LYS A 50 1.18 9.07 29.36
C LYS A 50 1.33 10.52 28.89
N GLY A 51 0.37 11.36 29.28
CA GLY A 51 0.35 12.78 28.93
C GLY A 51 -0.55 13.10 27.74
N GLU A 52 -0.92 12.09 26.95
CA GLU A 52 -1.76 12.25 25.76
C GLU A 52 -3.23 12.24 26.16
N THR A 53 -3.82 13.45 26.19
CA THR A 53 -5.18 13.71 26.71
C THR A 53 -6.07 14.47 25.72
N GLY A 54 -5.53 14.79 24.54
CA GLY A 54 -6.26 15.52 23.50
C GLY A 54 -7.15 14.61 22.65
N ALA A 55 -8.01 15.25 21.87
CA ALA A 55 -8.77 14.61 20.80
C ALA A 55 -7.89 14.13 19.64
N ILE A 56 -6.68 14.68 19.55
CA ILE A 56 -5.66 14.37 18.55
C ILE A 56 -4.46 13.80 19.30
N PHE A 57 -3.90 12.72 18.78
CA PHE A 57 -2.73 12.05 19.33
C PHE A 57 -1.77 11.69 18.20
N THR A 58 -0.55 12.24 18.24
CA THR A 58 0.54 11.85 17.34
C THR A 58 1.48 10.94 18.10
N THR A 59 1.78 9.76 17.55
CA THR A 59 2.63 8.80 18.25
C THR A 59 4.10 9.24 18.26
N SER A 60 4.87 8.70 19.20
CA SER A 60 6.32 8.58 18.99
C SER A 60 6.61 7.67 17.79
N GLU A 61 7.84 7.70 17.28
CA GLU A 61 8.27 6.85 16.17
C GLU A 61 7.97 5.36 16.44
N LEU A 62 7.25 4.73 15.52
CA LEU A 62 6.88 3.32 15.54
C LEU A 62 7.74 2.54 14.54
N SER A 63 8.05 1.28 14.86
CA SER A 63 8.71 0.35 13.94
C SER A 63 7.68 -0.39 13.09
N ASP A 64 8.10 -0.90 11.93
CA ASP A 64 7.25 -1.67 11.03
C ASP A 64 6.62 -2.90 11.72
N ARG A 65 5.29 -2.89 11.81
CA ARG A 65 4.41 -3.98 12.27
C ARG A 65 2.97 -3.45 12.41
N THR A 66 2.07 -4.34 12.74
CA THR A 66 0.72 -3.98 13.18
C THR A 66 0.71 -3.48 14.64
N TYR A 67 -0.02 -2.40 14.90
CA TYR A 67 -0.35 -1.88 16.22
C TYR A 67 -1.87 -1.81 16.39
N VAL A 68 -2.32 -1.93 17.64
CA VAL A 68 -3.70 -1.70 18.03
C VAL A 68 -3.79 -0.39 18.82
N VAL A 69 -4.56 0.57 18.33
CA VAL A 69 -4.75 1.87 18.97
C VAL A 69 -6.16 1.99 19.53
N THR A 70 -6.28 2.44 20.77
CA THR A 70 -7.55 2.73 21.45
C THR A 70 -7.46 4.02 22.25
N ALA A 71 -8.61 4.63 22.50
CA ALA A 71 -8.77 5.72 23.44
C ALA A 71 -9.75 5.32 24.57
N GLN A 72 -9.49 5.77 25.79
CA GLN A 72 -10.42 5.69 26.91
C GLN A 72 -10.90 7.08 27.31
N PHE A 73 -12.14 7.15 27.75
CA PHE A 73 -12.83 8.35 28.20
C PHE A 73 -13.25 8.12 29.64
N ILE A 74 -12.86 9.02 30.54
CA ILE A 74 -13.14 8.91 31.98
C ILE A 74 -13.85 10.18 32.43
N ASP A 75 -15.10 10.05 32.89
CA ASP A 75 -15.86 11.17 33.44
C ASP A 75 -15.43 11.53 34.88
N GLU A 76 -15.98 12.61 35.43
CA GLU A 76 -15.66 13.05 36.80
C GLU A 76 -16.05 12.03 37.88
N ALA A 77 -17.06 11.20 37.62
CA ALA A 77 -17.49 10.14 38.52
C ALA A 77 -16.59 8.89 38.44
N GLY A 78 -15.66 8.85 37.49
CA GLY A 78 -14.75 7.74 37.24
C GLY A 78 -15.34 6.63 36.37
N ASN A 79 -16.46 6.85 35.67
CA ASN A 79 -16.97 5.90 34.69
C ASN A 79 -16.06 5.89 33.47
N ILE A 80 -15.77 4.68 32.96
CA ILE A 80 -14.83 4.48 31.85
C ILE A 80 -15.59 3.99 30.63
N ALA A 81 -15.46 4.71 29.52
CA ALA A 81 -15.81 4.26 28.17
C ALA A 81 -14.55 4.06 27.33
N SER A 82 -14.64 3.25 26.27
CA SER A 82 -13.53 2.99 25.35
C SER A 82 -13.97 3.18 23.91
N SER A 83 -13.07 3.67 23.06
CA SER A 83 -13.28 3.69 21.62
C SER A 83 -13.28 2.27 21.04
N ASN A 84 -13.73 2.15 19.80
CA ASN A 84 -13.36 1.00 18.99
C ASN A 84 -11.83 0.97 18.80
N ALA A 85 -11.28 -0.24 18.70
CA ALA A 85 -9.88 -0.43 18.38
C ALA A 85 -9.64 -0.25 16.88
N ILE A 86 -8.62 0.54 16.54
CA ILE A 86 -8.12 0.64 15.17
C ILE A 86 -6.84 -0.19 15.08
N LYS A 87 -6.73 -1.02 14.04
CA LYS A 87 -5.51 -1.77 13.74
C LYS A 87 -4.80 -1.05 12.62
N ILE A 88 -3.62 -0.52 12.89
CA ILE A 88 -2.77 0.11 11.89
C ILE A 88 -1.57 -0.76 11.57
N LEU A 89 -1.16 -0.82 10.31
CA LEU A 89 0.07 -1.45 9.87
C LEU A 89 1.06 -0.36 9.46
N ILE A 90 2.18 -0.26 10.18
CA ILE A 90 3.31 0.57 9.78
C ILE A 90 4.18 -0.24 8.81
N VAL A 91 4.41 0.31 7.62
CA VAL A 91 5.35 -0.23 6.64
C VAL A 91 6.17 0.92 6.06
N SER A 92 7.34 1.17 6.64
CA SER A 92 8.19 2.31 6.28
C SER A 92 8.80 2.23 4.88
N ASP A 93 8.99 1.02 4.35
CA ASP A 93 9.56 0.78 3.01
C ASP A 93 8.53 0.06 2.13
N CYS A 94 7.47 0.76 1.74
CA CYS A 94 6.51 0.27 0.75
C CYS A 94 5.95 1.42 -0.09
N GLY A 95 5.25 1.06 -1.18
CA GLY A 95 4.67 2.01 -2.10
C GLY A 95 5.67 2.45 -3.17
N CYS A 96 5.18 3.31 -4.07
CA CYS A 96 5.99 3.87 -5.15
C CYS A 96 7.23 4.65 -4.70
N GLU A 97 7.21 5.18 -3.48
CA GLU A 97 8.31 5.93 -2.86
C GLU A 97 9.27 5.06 -2.05
N SER A 98 9.04 3.74 -1.98
CA SER A 98 9.93 2.80 -1.30
C SER A 98 11.34 2.82 -1.89
N GLU A 99 12.32 2.29 -1.15
CA GLU A 99 13.63 1.99 -1.72
C GLU A 99 13.49 1.02 -2.90
N THR A 100 14.37 1.19 -3.88
CA THR A 100 14.46 0.28 -5.01
C THR A 100 15.12 -1.02 -4.57
N PHE A 101 14.38 -2.12 -4.57
CA PHE A 101 14.94 -3.43 -4.16
C PHE A 101 15.45 -4.27 -5.34
N SER A 102 15.04 -3.95 -6.57
CA SER A 102 15.49 -4.61 -7.81
C SER A 102 15.19 -3.72 -9.02
N THR A 103 15.65 -4.10 -10.20
CA THR A 103 15.48 -3.33 -11.45
C THR A 103 15.08 -4.23 -12.61
N ILE A 104 14.49 -3.63 -13.65
CA ILE A 104 14.30 -4.26 -14.95
C ILE A 104 15.09 -3.43 -15.98
N PRO A 105 16.10 -4.01 -16.65
CA PRO A 105 16.61 -5.37 -16.47
C PRO A 105 17.44 -5.52 -15.19
N ASN A 106 17.49 -6.72 -14.64
CA ASN A 106 18.38 -7.11 -13.55
C ASN A 106 19.58 -7.91 -14.09
N GLN A 107 20.79 -7.38 -13.90
CA GLN A 107 22.03 -8.01 -14.35
C GLN A 107 22.45 -9.25 -13.53
N GLU A 108 21.91 -9.40 -12.33
CA GLU A 108 22.19 -10.53 -11.44
C GLU A 108 21.37 -11.77 -11.80
N LEU A 109 20.26 -11.60 -12.53
CA LEU A 109 19.46 -12.70 -13.04
C LEU A 109 20.20 -13.39 -14.19
N GLN A 110 20.21 -14.72 -14.16
CA GLN A 110 20.84 -15.54 -15.20
C GLN A 110 19.97 -15.69 -16.47
N GLU A 111 19.11 -14.72 -16.73
CA GLU A 111 18.17 -14.69 -17.85
C GLU A 111 18.58 -13.59 -18.84
N PRO A 112 18.37 -13.76 -20.16
CA PRO A 112 18.78 -12.76 -21.14
C PRO A 112 18.17 -11.38 -20.87
N ILE A 113 19.01 -10.35 -20.87
CA ILE A 113 18.62 -8.96 -20.57
C ILE A 113 17.50 -8.45 -21.47
N GLU A 114 17.44 -8.91 -22.72
CA GLU A 114 16.39 -8.47 -23.64
C GLU A 114 15.04 -9.11 -23.35
N ASP A 115 15.00 -10.35 -22.86
CA ASP A 115 13.75 -11.04 -22.53
C ASP A 115 13.11 -10.42 -21.28
N GLN A 116 13.94 -9.99 -20.31
CA GLN A 116 13.48 -9.33 -19.09
C GLN A 116 12.74 -8.01 -19.33
N LYS A 117 12.91 -7.39 -20.50
CA LYS A 117 12.36 -6.06 -20.82
C LYS A 117 11.03 -6.14 -21.56
N ILE A 118 10.49 -7.34 -21.79
CA ILE A 118 9.31 -7.53 -22.63
C ILE A 118 8.11 -7.89 -21.77
N GLY A 119 7.01 -7.17 -21.94
CA GLY A 119 5.78 -7.46 -21.20
C GLY A 119 4.53 -7.11 -21.98
N LEU A 120 3.38 -7.39 -21.39
CA LEU A 120 2.07 -6.97 -21.85
C LEU A 120 1.55 -5.85 -20.95
N LEU A 121 1.44 -4.65 -21.50
CA LEU A 121 0.80 -3.52 -20.83
C LEU A 121 -0.72 -3.64 -20.95
N PHE A 122 -1.43 -3.49 -19.84
CA PHE A 122 -2.89 -3.47 -19.79
C PHE A 122 -3.39 -2.51 -18.71
N TYR A 123 -4.66 -2.13 -18.79
CA TYR A 123 -5.33 -1.34 -17.76
C TYR A 123 -6.20 -2.26 -16.90
N LYS A 124 -5.95 -2.31 -15.59
CA LYS A 124 -6.77 -3.09 -14.66
C LYS A 124 -7.92 -2.22 -14.16
N ALA A 125 -9.10 -2.37 -14.74
CA ALA A 125 -10.31 -1.73 -14.24
C ALA A 125 -10.86 -2.45 -12.98
N SER A 126 -11.62 -1.75 -12.14
CA SER A 126 -12.17 -2.31 -10.87
C SER A 126 -13.09 -3.53 -11.04
N GLU A 127 -13.75 -3.64 -12.19
CA GLU A 127 -14.60 -4.77 -12.55
C GLU A 127 -13.79 -6.03 -12.91
N ASN A 128 -12.52 -5.85 -13.29
CA ASN A 128 -11.63 -6.94 -13.67
C ASN A 128 -10.96 -7.51 -12.42
N ARG A 129 -11.65 -8.47 -11.78
CA ARG A 129 -11.11 -9.17 -10.61
C ARG A 129 -9.99 -10.12 -11.03
N ASP A 130 -8.80 -9.89 -10.50
CA ASP A 130 -7.71 -10.88 -10.59
C ASP A 130 -8.08 -12.09 -9.70
N ARG A 131 -7.72 -13.28 -10.15
CA ARG A 131 -7.97 -14.52 -9.43
C ARG A 131 -7.14 -14.62 -8.15
N PHE A 132 -5.99 -13.94 -8.07
CA PHE A 132 -4.99 -14.18 -7.04
C PHE A 132 -4.65 -12.97 -6.17
N TYR A 133 -4.64 -11.76 -6.74
CA TYR A 133 -4.44 -10.53 -5.97
C TYR A 133 -5.42 -9.44 -6.42
N ASN A 134 -6.51 -9.31 -5.66
CA ASN A 134 -7.59 -8.38 -5.96
C ASN A 134 -7.84 -7.44 -4.78
N GLU A 135 -6.85 -6.59 -4.50
CA GLU A 135 -6.99 -5.48 -3.56
C GLU A 135 -7.40 -4.24 -4.36
N GLU A 136 -8.55 -3.66 -4.01
CA GLU A 136 -9.21 -2.57 -4.76
C GLU A 136 -8.31 -1.32 -4.90
N GLU A 137 -7.36 -1.13 -3.99
CA GLU A 137 -6.36 -0.05 -3.99
C GLU A 137 -5.36 -0.11 -5.18
N TYR A 138 -5.26 -1.26 -5.85
CA TYR A 138 -4.43 -1.44 -7.04
C TYR A 138 -5.23 -1.44 -8.35
N ASP A 139 -6.54 -1.20 -8.27
CA ASP A 139 -7.42 -1.08 -9.44
C ASP A 139 -7.30 0.30 -10.10
N ASN A 140 -7.91 0.41 -11.28
CA ASN A 140 -8.01 1.60 -12.11
C ASN A 140 -6.64 2.17 -12.51
N ARG A 141 -5.67 1.29 -12.78
CA ARG A 141 -4.29 1.64 -13.10
C ARG A 141 -3.70 0.78 -14.20
N PHE A 142 -2.59 1.25 -14.77
CA PHE A 142 -1.80 0.47 -15.71
C PHE A 142 -0.89 -0.55 -15.02
N TRP A 143 -0.84 -1.74 -15.61
CA TRP A 143 -0.06 -2.88 -15.15
C TRP A 143 0.72 -3.47 -16.31
N ILE A 144 1.86 -4.08 -16.01
CA ILE A 144 2.62 -4.88 -16.97
C ILE A 144 2.65 -6.33 -16.48
N TYR A 145 2.11 -7.24 -17.30
CA TYR A 145 2.33 -8.67 -17.15
C TYR A 145 3.64 -9.05 -17.82
N HIS A 146 4.48 -9.81 -17.12
CA HIS A 146 5.77 -10.26 -17.58
C HIS A 146 5.95 -11.73 -17.24
N GLU A 147 6.17 -12.54 -18.27
CA GLU A 147 6.45 -13.96 -18.14
C GLU A 147 7.93 -14.21 -18.44
N ILE A 148 8.66 -14.81 -17.49
CA ILE A 148 10.01 -15.33 -17.70
C ILE A 148 9.99 -16.84 -17.50
N GLU A 149 10.54 -17.59 -18.44
CA GLU A 149 10.82 -19.02 -18.24
C GLU A 149 12.23 -19.19 -17.67
N THR A 150 12.32 -19.72 -16.44
CA THR A 150 13.62 -20.00 -15.83
C THR A 150 14.35 -21.11 -16.58
N LYS A 151 15.68 -21.20 -16.42
CA LYS A 151 16.50 -22.33 -16.93
C LYS A 151 15.99 -23.75 -16.61
N LYS A 152 15.11 -23.91 -15.62
CA LYS A 152 14.50 -25.19 -15.24
C LYS A 152 13.15 -25.46 -15.94
N GLY A 153 12.74 -24.61 -16.88
CA GLY A 153 11.45 -24.69 -17.58
C GLY A 153 10.25 -24.24 -16.73
N VAL A 154 10.52 -23.50 -15.64
CA VAL A 154 9.46 -22.97 -14.76
C VAL A 154 9.11 -21.57 -15.22
N LYS A 155 7.88 -21.36 -15.68
CA LYS A 155 7.31 -20.04 -16.00
C LYS A 155 7.06 -19.26 -14.71
N GLN A 156 7.62 -18.06 -14.62
CA GLN A 156 7.39 -17.07 -13.59
C GLN A 156 6.56 -15.94 -14.17
N GLU A 157 5.41 -15.70 -13.55
CA GLU A 157 4.47 -14.65 -13.89
C GLU A 157 4.65 -13.49 -12.91
N ASN A 158 5.02 -12.32 -13.43
CA ASN A 158 5.18 -11.10 -12.66
C ASN A 158 4.18 -10.06 -13.13
N TYR A 159 3.51 -9.43 -12.17
CA TYR A 159 2.60 -8.33 -12.39
C TYR A 159 3.21 -7.07 -11.78
N TYR A 160 3.58 -6.13 -12.64
CA TYR A 160 4.16 -4.86 -12.25
C TYR A 160 3.11 -3.75 -12.28
N ILE A 161 2.93 -3.09 -11.14
CA ILE A 161 1.93 -2.04 -10.98
C ILE A 161 2.61 -0.69 -11.18
N ILE A 162 2.23 0.05 -12.23
CA ILE A 162 2.99 1.22 -12.69
C ILE A 162 2.74 2.42 -11.81
N CYS A 163 3.78 2.95 -11.16
CA CYS A 163 3.73 4.11 -10.28
C CYS A 163 3.61 5.45 -10.99
N ASN A 164 4.28 5.61 -12.13
CA ASN A 164 4.47 6.89 -12.80
C ASN A 164 3.88 6.85 -14.22
N GLU A 165 2.55 6.78 -14.32
CA GLU A 165 1.81 6.73 -15.60
C GLU A 165 2.06 7.96 -16.50
N SER A 166 2.57 9.06 -15.94
CA SER A 166 2.97 10.24 -16.70
C SER A 166 4.07 9.97 -17.74
N VAL A 167 4.86 8.89 -17.59
CA VAL A 167 5.98 8.55 -18.48
C VAL A 167 5.54 8.36 -19.94
N PHE A 168 4.32 7.88 -20.19
CA PHE A 168 3.83 7.62 -21.54
C PHE A 168 2.85 8.69 -22.07
N ASN A 169 2.73 9.86 -21.43
CA ASN A 169 2.00 11.03 -21.97
C ASN A 169 0.60 10.73 -22.57
N ARG A 170 -0.18 9.83 -21.93
CA ARG A 170 -1.50 9.36 -22.39
C ARG A 170 -1.51 8.52 -23.67
N GLU A 171 -0.37 8.12 -24.20
CA GLU A 171 -0.26 7.26 -25.40
C GLU A 171 -1.13 6.01 -25.30
N TYR A 172 -1.19 5.40 -24.11
CA TYR A 172 -1.92 4.15 -23.87
C TYR A 172 -3.31 4.33 -23.23
N ASP A 173 -3.82 5.56 -23.11
CA ASP A 173 -5.12 5.83 -22.46
C ASP A 173 -6.29 5.11 -23.12
N TYR A 174 -6.17 4.75 -24.40
CA TYR A 174 -7.20 3.97 -25.10
C TYR A 174 -7.44 2.62 -24.44
N LEU A 175 -6.42 2.02 -23.80
CA LEU A 175 -6.55 0.74 -23.10
C LEU A 175 -7.50 0.82 -21.91
N LYS A 176 -7.71 2.00 -21.32
CA LYS A 176 -8.64 2.21 -20.19
C LYS A 176 -10.08 1.80 -20.49
N ASN A 177 -10.46 1.84 -21.76
CA ASN A 177 -11.81 1.53 -22.22
C ASN A 177 -11.86 0.18 -22.97
N THR A 178 -10.82 -0.64 -22.83
CA THR A 178 -10.71 -1.95 -23.47
C THR A 178 -10.36 -3.00 -22.43
N ASN A 179 -10.62 -4.27 -22.73
CA ASN A 179 -10.08 -5.39 -21.97
C ASN A 179 -8.89 -6.03 -22.73
N ASP A 180 -8.09 -5.19 -23.39
CA ASP A 180 -7.00 -5.59 -24.27
C ASP A 180 -5.63 -5.34 -23.61
N SER A 181 -4.58 -5.90 -24.20
CA SER A 181 -3.20 -5.71 -23.78
C SER A 181 -2.29 -5.53 -25.00
N ILE A 182 -1.23 -4.74 -24.86
CA ILE A 182 -0.24 -4.54 -25.91
C ILE A 182 1.14 -4.99 -25.48
N LYS A 183 1.93 -5.44 -26.44
CA LYS A 183 3.32 -5.80 -26.20
C LYS A 183 4.16 -4.53 -26.07
N VAL A 184 4.94 -4.45 -24.99
CA VAL A 184 5.81 -3.30 -24.70
C VAL A 184 7.24 -3.76 -24.40
N LYS A 185 8.19 -2.88 -24.66
CA LYS A 185 9.53 -2.92 -24.10
C LYS A 185 9.61 -1.92 -22.95
N PHE A 186 10.08 -2.33 -21.77
CA PHE A 186 10.11 -1.46 -20.59
C PHE A 186 11.37 -1.64 -19.76
N THR A 187 11.70 -0.60 -18.99
CA THR A 187 12.73 -0.63 -17.94
C THR A 187 12.22 0.12 -16.71
N GLY A 188 12.72 -0.22 -15.53
CA GLY A 188 12.31 0.49 -14.32
C GLY A 188 12.90 -0.03 -13.03
N ASN A 189 12.52 0.63 -11.95
CA ASN A 189 12.91 0.33 -10.58
C ASN A 189 11.75 -0.37 -9.88
N LEU A 190 11.99 -1.57 -9.35
CA LEU A 190 10.99 -2.33 -8.61
C LEU A 190 10.88 -1.82 -7.17
N LYS A 191 9.64 -1.59 -6.75
CA LYS A 191 9.22 -1.01 -5.46
C LYS A 191 8.35 -2.00 -4.68
N ARG A 192 8.41 -1.93 -3.37
CA ARG A 192 7.73 -2.89 -2.48
C ARG A 192 6.25 -2.57 -2.38
N LEU A 193 5.40 -3.58 -2.44
CA LEU A 193 3.96 -3.39 -2.21
C LEU A 193 3.68 -3.09 -0.74
N CYS A 194 2.70 -2.24 -0.50
CA CYS A 194 2.07 -2.09 0.80
C CYS A 194 1.00 -3.17 0.94
N ILE A 195 1.25 -4.24 1.71
CA ILE A 195 0.29 -5.35 1.87
C ILE A 195 -0.02 -5.66 3.34
N LEU A 196 -1.31 -5.84 3.63
CA LEU A 196 -1.81 -6.32 4.93
C LEU A 196 -1.85 -7.85 5.05
N LYS A 197 -2.07 -8.54 3.93
CA LYS A 197 -2.29 -9.99 3.91
C LYS A 197 -1.11 -10.68 3.23
N PRO A 198 -0.62 -11.81 3.76
CA PRO A 198 0.31 -12.63 3.01
C PRO A 198 -0.39 -13.03 1.71
N ILE A 199 0.17 -12.58 0.57
CA ILE A 199 -0.21 -13.10 -0.74
C ILE A 199 -0.06 -14.62 -0.60
N LEU A 200 -1.13 -15.38 -0.88
CA LEU A 200 -1.01 -16.83 -0.95
C LEU A 200 0.11 -17.11 -1.94
N ALA A 201 1.25 -17.58 -1.42
CA ALA A 201 2.47 -17.74 -2.20
C ALA A 201 2.25 -18.89 -3.19
N ILE A 202 1.64 -18.55 -4.33
CA ILE A 202 1.62 -19.43 -5.47
C ILE A 202 3.03 -19.38 -6.01
N TYR A 203 3.73 -20.51 -5.87
CA TYR A 203 5.04 -20.70 -6.45
C TYR A 203 4.94 -20.30 -7.93
N ASN A 204 5.63 -19.20 -8.28
CA ASN A 204 5.73 -18.58 -9.61
C ASN A 204 4.84 -17.37 -9.92
N LEU A 205 4.07 -16.84 -8.97
CA LEU A 205 3.30 -15.62 -9.17
C LEU A 205 3.83 -14.49 -8.28
N GLY A 206 4.22 -13.37 -8.88
CA GLY A 206 4.76 -12.20 -8.19
C GLY A 206 3.96 -10.93 -8.50
N TYR A 207 3.72 -10.13 -7.46
CA TYR A 207 3.17 -8.78 -7.58
C TYR A 207 4.18 -7.80 -7.00
N THR A 208 4.44 -6.70 -7.72
CA THR A 208 5.32 -5.64 -7.23
C THR A 208 4.98 -4.32 -7.92
N GLU A 209 5.32 -3.20 -7.30
CA GLU A 209 5.24 -1.90 -7.98
C GLU A 209 6.48 -1.65 -8.83
N ILE A 210 6.33 -0.80 -9.85
CA ILE A 210 7.43 -0.35 -10.70
C ILE A 210 7.35 1.16 -10.96
N VAL A 211 8.48 1.84 -10.76
CA VAL A 211 8.72 3.18 -11.31
C VAL A 211 9.45 3.01 -12.62
N LEU A 212 8.74 3.21 -13.74
CA LEU A 212 9.27 3.06 -15.08
C LEU A 212 10.34 4.12 -15.36
N THR A 213 11.44 3.69 -15.97
CA THR A 213 12.47 4.57 -16.55
C THR A 213 12.30 4.72 -18.06
N SER A 214 11.70 3.72 -18.71
CA SER A 214 11.29 3.79 -20.12
C SER A 214 10.15 2.80 -20.41
N ILE A 215 9.33 3.13 -21.39
CA ILE A 215 8.36 2.21 -21.99
C ILE A 215 8.14 2.59 -23.45
N GLU A 216 8.04 1.60 -24.32
CA GLU A 216 7.72 1.78 -25.74
C GLU A 216 6.91 0.57 -26.24
N GLN A 217 5.96 0.82 -27.14
CA GLN A 217 5.23 -0.25 -27.82
C GLN A 217 6.16 -1.00 -28.80
N GLN A 218 6.06 -2.34 -28.82
CA GLN A 218 6.79 -3.19 -29.78
C GLN A 218 6.05 -3.41 -31.09
#